data_AF-A0A673GPY3-F1
#
_entry.id   AF-A0A673GPY3-F1
#
_cell.length_a   1.000
_cell.length_b   1.000
_cell.length_c   1.000
_cell.angle_alpha   90.00
_cell.angle_beta   90.00
_cell.angle_gamma   90.00
#
_symmetry.space_group_name_H-M   'P 1'
#
loop_
_entity.id
_entity.type
_entity.pdbx_description
1 polymer ?
#
loop_
_entity_poly.entity_id
_entity_poly.type
_entity_poly.pdbx_seq_one_letter_code
_entity_poly.pdbx_strand_id
1 'polypeptide(L)'
;HPFTLIPSDTDFRIFRDFGNIPGIDLAFIENGFIYHTKYDTPGRIHTDSIQRAGDNILSVLKHLVMSDELADSSEYRHGNMVFFDLLGLMMVAYPAHVGTVINYMVAVAAVIYLGGKCLLTSTGRYMRDLVCAVCVLVLSWFFSLLMVLLVAWLVTLMGRSMFWYSHLDAAVYLYGSAAVGILLLIHTLVKNRYSSALRVDLAELFFDSSLLLWCFVLLFFTHRGWCSAYVPMMMVLFPLISKLLLTKLFRARGQRSHHTHTPVFFIQIPFS
;
A
#
# COMPACT_ATOMS: atom_id res chain seq x y z
N HIS A 1 -12.95 -13.75 -11.82
CA HIS A 1 -12.29 -14.38 -10.65
C HIS A 1 -11.50 -13.34 -9.83
N PRO A 2 -12.14 -12.42 -9.09
CA PRO A 2 -11.43 -11.57 -8.15
C PRO A 2 -11.28 -12.29 -6.80
N PHE A 3 -10.21 -11.99 -6.06
CA PHE A 3 -9.68 -12.71 -4.88
C PHE A 3 -8.87 -13.99 -5.16
N THR A 4 -7.91 -13.95 -6.08
CA THR A 4 -7.03 -15.13 -6.35
C THR A 4 -5.85 -15.29 -5.40
N LEU A 5 -5.57 -14.31 -4.51
CA LEU A 5 -4.38 -14.37 -3.64
C LEU A 5 -4.68 -14.81 -2.20
N ILE A 6 -5.87 -14.50 -1.70
CA ILE A 6 -6.33 -14.92 -0.37
C ILE A 6 -7.58 -15.78 -0.60
N PRO A 7 -7.48 -17.12 -0.46
CA PRO A 7 -8.64 -17.99 -0.57
C PRO A 7 -9.49 -17.83 0.70
N SER A 8 -10.37 -16.84 0.71
CA SER A 8 -11.53 -16.81 1.60
C SER A 8 -12.71 -17.33 0.81
N ASP A 9 -13.25 -18.45 1.25
CA ASP A 9 -14.30 -19.16 0.54
C ASP A 9 -15.52 -19.28 1.43
N THR A 10 -16.68 -19.05 0.86
CA THR A 10 -17.96 -19.05 1.56
C THR A 10 -18.95 -19.90 0.78
N ASP A 11 -20.07 -20.24 1.41
CA ASP A 11 -21.15 -20.97 0.76
C ASP A 11 -21.69 -20.22 -0.49
N PHE A 12 -21.48 -18.89 -0.56
CA PHE A 12 -21.85 -18.08 -1.71
C PHE A 12 -21.10 -18.47 -3.00
N ARG A 13 -19.92 -19.11 -2.89
CA ARG A 13 -19.15 -19.55 -4.05
C ARG A 13 -19.96 -20.43 -4.99
N ILE A 14 -20.80 -21.33 -4.48
CA ILE A 14 -21.57 -22.24 -5.34
C ILE A 14 -22.51 -21.46 -6.26
N PHE A 15 -23.19 -20.45 -5.74
CA PHE A 15 -24.09 -19.58 -6.49
C PHE A 15 -23.33 -18.69 -7.49
N ARG A 16 -22.16 -18.18 -7.11
CA ARG A 16 -21.32 -17.34 -7.96
C ARG A 16 -20.67 -18.12 -9.10
N ASP A 17 -19.95 -19.20 -8.78
CA ASP A 17 -19.06 -19.91 -9.73
C ASP A 17 -19.82 -20.89 -10.62
N PHE A 18 -20.89 -21.52 -10.11
CA PHE A 18 -21.68 -22.51 -10.87
C PHE A 18 -23.07 -21.99 -11.25
N GLY A 19 -23.68 -21.14 -10.42
CA GLY A 19 -24.99 -20.53 -10.70
C GLY A 19 -24.94 -19.26 -11.55
N ASN A 20 -23.78 -18.59 -11.63
CA ASN A 20 -23.64 -17.24 -12.21
C ASN A 20 -24.67 -16.23 -11.65
N ILE A 21 -25.02 -16.40 -10.37
CA ILE A 21 -26.01 -15.55 -9.69
C ILE A 21 -25.27 -14.40 -9.01
N PRO A 22 -25.57 -13.13 -9.36
CA PRO A 22 -25.01 -11.98 -8.65
C PRO A 22 -25.58 -11.94 -7.22
N GLY A 23 -24.75 -11.56 -6.26
CA GLY A 23 -25.14 -11.52 -4.86
C GLY A 23 -24.11 -10.80 -4.00
N ILE A 24 -24.54 -10.42 -2.81
CA ILE A 24 -23.74 -9.74 -1.79
C ILE A 24 -23.50 -10.74 -0.67
N ASP A 25 -22.23 -11.01 -0.36
CA ASP A 25 -21.81 -11.88 0.72
C ASP A 25 -21.28 -11.02 1.88
N LEU A 26 -21.96 -11.07 3.02
CA LEU A 26 -21.69 -10.22 4.18
C LEU A 26 -21.22 -11.08 5.35
N ALA A 27 -20.02 -10.78 5.85
CA ALA A 27 -19.47 -11.39 7.06
C ALA A 27 -19.03 -10.30 8.04
N PHE A 28 -19.49 -10.38 9.28
CA PHE A 28 -18.99 -9.56 10.38
C PHE A 28 -17.93 -10.36 11.13
N ILE A 29 -16.72 -9.84 11.17
CA ILE A 29 -15.60 -10.48 11.85
C ILE A 29 -15.06 -9.50 12.87
N GLU A 30 -15.10 -9.91 14.13
CA GLU A 30 -14.47 -9.22 15.25
C GLU A 30 -13.53 -10.21 15.94
N ASN A 31 -12.27 -9.79 16.14
CA ASN A 31 -11.23 -10.61 16.77
C ASN A 31 -11.07 -12.01 16.15
N GLY A 32 -10.37 -12.10 15.02
CA GLY A 32 -10.11 -13.37 14.34
C GLY A 32 -9.37 -14.44 15.17
N PHE A 33 -8.80 -14.08 16.33
CA PHE A 33 -8.10 -15.04 17.21
C PHE A 33 -9.03 -16.06 17.87
N ILE A 34 -10.28 -15.66 18.16
CA ILE A 34 -11.25 -16.55 18.81
C ILE A 34 -12.08 -17.35 17.80
N TYR A 35 -12.03 -17.00 16.52
CA TYR A 35 -12.72 -17.67 15.43
C TYR A 35 -12.34 -19.16 15.37
N HIS A 36 -13.31 -20.05 15.21
CA HIS A 36 -13.14 -21.52 15.29
C HIS A 36 -12.53 -22.04 16.61
N THR A 37 -12.70 -21.33 17.72
CA THR A 37 -12.30 -21.81 19.05
C THR A 37 -13.49 -21.94 19.99
N LYS A 38 -13.33 -22.65 21.11
CA LYS A 38 -14.33 -22.73 22.18
C LYS A 38 -14.67 -21.37 22.84
N TYR A 39 -13.89 -20.33 22.53
CA TYR A 39 -14.08 -18.98 23.05
C TYR A 39 -14.97 -18.12 22.15
N ASP A 40 -15.35 -18.62 20.96
CA ASP A 40 -16.38 -18.01 20.13
C ASP A 40 -17.75 -18.27 20.76
N THR A 41 -18.24 -17.30 21.54
CA THR A 41 -19.43 -17.45 22.39
C THR A 41 -20.38 -16.28 22.17
N PRO A 42 -21.71 -16.49 22.23
CA PRO A 42 -22.70 -15.44 21.98
C PRO A 42 -22.51 -14.17 22.81
N GLY A 43 -22.07 -14.29 24.07
CA GLY A 43 -21.82 -13.15 24.96
C GLY A 43 -20.68 -12.21 24.54
N ARG A 44 -19.91 -12.55 23.49
CA ARG A 44 -18.88 -11.69 22.91
C ARG A 44 -19.38 -10.88 21.72
N ILE A 45 -20.59 -11.16 21.23
CA ILE A 45 -21.20 -10.41 20.14
C ILE A 45 -21.87 -9.18 20.75
N HIS A 46 -21.34 -8.00 20.44
CA HIS A 46 -21.93 -6.75 20.89
C HIS A 46 -23.30 -6.52 20.24
N THR A 47 -24.32 -6.20 21.04
CA THR A 47 -25.68 -5.89 20.54
C THR A 47 -25.66 -4.75 19.52
N ASP A 48 -24.78 -3.75 19.72
CA ASP A 48 -24.60 -2.64 18.79
C ASP A 48 -24.11 -3.12 17.41
N SER A 49 -23.25 -4.14 17.35
CA SER A 49 -22.80 -4.74 16.10
C SER A 49 -23.94 -5.41 15.35
N ILE A 50 -24.85 -6.08 16.07
CA ILE A 50 -26.06 -6.67 15.49
C ILE A 50 -26.99 -5.58 14.93
N GLN A 51 -27.22 -4.51 15.69
CA GLN A 51 -28.07 -3.41 15.23
C GLN A 51 -27.48 -2.75 13.97
N ARG A 52 -26.18 -2.44 13.97
CA ARG A 52 -25.50 -1.86 12.80
C ARG A 52 -25.52 -2.79 11.59
N ALA A 53 -25.39 -4.10 11.81
CA ALA A 53 -25.54 -5.09 10.74
C ALA A 53 -26.93 -5.02 10.12
N GLY A 54 -27.98 -4.97 10.96
CA GLY A 54 -29.36 -4.81 10.54
C GLY A 54 -29.59 -3.51 9.78
N ASP A 55 -29.09 -2.38 10.29
CA ASP A 55 -29.23 -1.07 9.64
C ASP A 55 -28.56 -1.02 8.27
N ASN A 56 -27.35 -1.58 8.16
CA ASN A 56 -26.62 -1.67 6.90
C ASN A 56 -27.36 -2.55 5.87
N ILE A 57 -27.80 -3.74 6.28
CA ILE A 57 -28.56 -4.66 5.42
C ILE A 57 -29.87 -4.01 4.97
N LEU A 58 -30.61 -3.39 5.89
CA LEU A 58 -31.87 -2.73 5.58
C LEU A 58 -31.68 -1.55 4.63
N SER A 59 -30.62 -0.77 4.82
CA SER A 59 -30.29 0.35 3.94
C SER A 59 -29.98 -0.14 2.51
N VAL A 60 -29.14 -1.17 2.38
CA VAL A 60 -28.82 -1.79 1.08
C VAL A 60 -30.08 -2.35 0.42
N LEU A 61 -30.92 -3.08 1.15
CA LEU A 61 -32.18 -3.62 0.61
C LEU A 61 -33.13 -2.52 0.14
N LYS A 62 -33.32 -1.47 0.94
CA LYS A 62 -34.15 -0.32 0.56
C LYS A 62 -33.62 0.33 -0.70
N HIS A 63 -32.31 0.53 -0.79
CA HIS A 63 -31.69 1.12 -1.98
C HIS A 63 -31.93 0.26 -3.22
N LEU A 64 -31.64 -1.04 -3.16
CA LEU A 64 -31.81 -1.96 -4.29
C LEU A 64 -33.26 -2.11 -4.74
N VAL A 65 -34.22 -2.11 -3.80
CA VAL A 65 -35.66 -2.23 -4.15
C VAL A 65 -36.20 -0.93 -4.74
N MET A 66 -35.62 0.22 -4.36
CA MET A 66 -36.02 1.54 -4.86
C MET A 66 -35.24 1.98 -6.10
N SER A 67 -34.17 1.29 -6.49
CA SER A 67 -33.35 1.62 -7.65
C SER A 67 -33.73 0.79 -8.86
N ASP A 68 -33.64 1.39 -10.04
CA ASP A 68 -33.83 0.70 -11.32
C ASP A 68 -32.65 -0.25 -11.64
N GLU A 69 -31.55 -0.16 -10.88
CA GLU A 69 -30.32 -0.94 -11.03
C GLU A 69 -30.55 -2.45 -10.79
N LEU A 70 -31.56 -2.78 -9.97
CA LEU A 70 -31.96 -4.17 -9.75
C LEU A 70 -32.65 -4.77 -10.98
N ALA A 71 -33.37 -3.94 -11.75
CA ALA A 71 -34.06 -4.34 -12.97
C ALA A 71 -33.11 -4.42 -14.18
N ASP A 72 -32.17 -3.47 -14.29
CA ASP A 72 -31.11 -3.49 -15.30
C ASP A 72 -29.75 -3.11 -14.69
N SER A 73 -28.91 -4.12 -14.49
CA SER A 73 -27.55 -3.95 -13.98
C SER A 73 -26.50 -3.82 -15.08
N SER A 74 -26.89 -3.79 -16.36
CA SER A 74 -25.99 -3.86 -17.51
C SER A 74 -24.93 -2.76 -17.50
N GLU A 75 -25.31 -1.53 -17.13
CA GLU A 75 -24.41 -0.39 -16.96
C GLU A 75 -23.34 -0.64 -15.91
N TYR A 76 -23.64 -1.43 -14.87
CA TYR A 76 -22.74 -1.68 -13.75
C TYR A 76 -21.95 -2.99 -13.87
N ARG A 77 -22.06 -3.72 -14.99
CA ARG A 77 -21.27 -4.94 -15.28
C ARG A 77 -19.83 -4.60 -15.71
N HIS A 78 -19.15 -3.77 -14.93
CA HIS A 78 -17.77 -3.32 -15.17
C HIS A 78 -16.70 -4.41 -14.93
N GLY A 79 -17.12 -5.62 -14.55
CA GLY A 79 -16.22 -6.71 -14.18
C GLY A 79 -15.61 -6.46 -12.80
N ASN A 80 -14.29 -6.62 -12.69
CA ASN A 80 -13.61 -6.39 -11.41
C ASN A 80 -13.62 -4.90 -11.05
N MET A 81 -13.91 -4.59 -9.79
CA MET A 81 -13.82 -3.25 -9.23
C MET A 81 -12.60 -3.15 -8.33
N VAL A 82 -11.91 -2.01 -8.37
CA VAL A 82 -10.91 -1.64 -7.37
C VAL A 82 -11.63 -0.79 -6.34
N PHE A 83 -11.54 -1.19 -5.09
CA PHE A 83 -12.07 -0.41 -3.98
C PHE A 83 -11.10 -0.40 -2.81
N PHE A 84 -11.05 0.72 -2.10
CA PHE A 84 -10.31 0.86 -0.86
C PHE A 84 -10.91 1.98 -0.03
N ASP A 85 -10.68 1.90 1.27
CA ASP A 85 -11.09 2.90 2.23
C ASP A 85 -9.92 3.86 2.53
N LEU A 86 -10.23 5.16 2.61
CA LEU A 86 -9.26 6.22 2.81
C LEU A 86 -9.30 6.68 4.27
N LEU A 87 -8.58 5.95 5.14
CA LEU A 87 -8.46 6.22 6.59
C LEU A 87 -9.81 6.32 7.34
N GLY A 88 -10.83 5.59 6.89
CA GLY A 88 -12.18 5.60 7.44
C GLY A 88 -13.01 6.81 7.05
N LEU A 89 -12.49 7.71 6.20
CA LEU A 89 -13.17 8.95 5.82
C LEU A 89 -14.08 8.75 4.61
N MET A 90 -13.61 7.99 3.62
CA MET A 90 -14.36 7.73 2.40
C MET A 90 -13.92 6.45 1.71
N MET A 91 -14.89 5.75 1.12
CA MET A 91 -14.65 4.63 0.23
C MET A 91 -14.45 5.14 -1.20
N VAL A 92 -13.34 4.74 -1.83
CA VAL A 92 -13.07 4.99 -3.24
C VAL A 92 -13.33 3.70 -4.00
N ALA A 93 -14.15 3.75 -5.05
CA ALA A 93 -14.43 2.60 -5.90
C ALA A 93 -14.43 3.01 -7.38
N TYR A 94 -13.73 2.26 -8.23
CA TYR A 94 -13.71 2.47 -9.68
C TYR A 94 -13.47 1.16 -10.45
N PRO A 95 -13.87 1.08 -11.74
CA PRO A 95 -13.63 -0.10 -12.57
C PRO A 95 -12.14 -0.44 -12.74
N ALA A 96 -11.80 -1.73 -12.73
CA ALA A 96 -10.40 -2.15 -12.83
C ALA A 96 -9.70 -1.66 -14.11
N HIS A 97 -10.42 -1.51 -15.23
CA HIS A 97 -9.86 -0.99 -16.47
C HIS A 97 -9.42 0.49 -16.33
N VAL A 98 -10.20 1.32 -15.63
CA VAL A 98 -9.82 2.70 -15.29
C VAL A 98 -8.57 2.69 -14.42
N GLY A 99 -8.51 1.79 -13.44
CA GLY A 99 -7.33 1.57 -12.60
C GLY A 99 -6.08 1.25 -13.40
N THR A 100 -6.18 0.34 -14.35
CA THR A 100 -5.08 -0.04 -15.25
C THR A 100 -4.57 1.16 -16.05
N VAL A 101 -5.47 1.98 -16.60
CA VAL A 101 -5.09 3.21 -17.32
C VAL A 101 -4.34 4.18 -16.39
N ILE A 102 -4.88 4.43 -15.19
CA ILE A 102 -4.23 5.30 -14.19
C ILE A 102 -2.84 4.77 -13.83
N ASN A 103 -2.71 3.47 -13.57
CA ASN A 103 -1.43 2.84 -13.21
C ASN A 103 -0.37 3.04 -14.30
N TYR A 104 -0.73 2.82 -15.57
CA TYR A 104 0.21 3.04 -16.69
C TYR A 104 0.56 4.52 -16.85
N MET A 105 -0.40 5.44 -16.68
CA MET A 105 -0.11 6.88 -16.72
C MET A 105 0.88 7.29 -15.63
N VAL A 106 0.72 6.79 -14.41
CA VAL A 106 1.64 7.05 -13.29
C VAL A 106 3.02 6.44 -13.54
N ALA A 107 3.08 5.20 -14.06
CA ALA A 107 4.35 4.56 -14.41
C ALA A 107 5.10 5.32 -15.52
N VAL A 108 4.40 5.74 -16.57
CA VAL A 108 4.98 6.55 -17.66
C VAL A 108 5.51 7.88 -17.12
N ALA A 109 4.76 8.56 -16.25
CA ALA A 109 5.22 9.81 -15.62
C ALA A 109 6.51 9.60 -14.80
N ALA A 110 6.61 8.51 -14.04
CA ALA A 110 7.81 8.15 -13.29
C ALA A 110 9.00 7.86 -14.23
N VAL A 111 8.78 7.11 -15.33
CA VAL A 111 9.82 6.82 -16.34
C VAL A 111 10.30 8.09 -17.03
N ILE A 112 9.39 9.00 -17.41
CA ILE A 112 9.76 10.30 -18.01
C ILE A 112 10.61 11.12 -17.04
N TYR A 113 10.24 11.18 -15.76
CA TYR A 113 11.00 11.88 -14.72
C TYR A 113 12.42 11.30 -14.57
N LEU A 114 12.54 9.98 -14.39
CA LEU A 114 13.83 9.29 -14.24
C LEU A 114 14.69 9.39 -15.51
N GLY A 115 14.07 9.20 -16.69
CA GLY A 115 14.73 9.32 -17.99
C GLY A 115 15.26 10.72 -18.25
N GLY A 116 14.48 11.75 -17.91
CA GLY A 116 14.92 13.15 -17.99
C GLY A 116 16.15 13.43 -17.13
N LYS A 117 16.20 12.92 -15.89
CA LYS A 117 17.40 13.06 -15.03
C LYS A 117 18.60 12.32 -15.60
N CYS A 118 18.39 11.12 -16.15
CA CYS A 118 19.46 10.32 -16.77
C CYS A 118 20.11 11.05 -17.96
N LEU A 119 19.32 11.73 -18.79
CA LEU A 119 19.80 12.49 -19.94
C LEU A 119 20.57 13.76 -19.55
N LEU A 120 20.17 14.42 -18.46
CA LEU A 120 20.81 15.64 -17.97
C LEU A 120 22.12 15.39 -17.20
N THR A 121 22.35 14.14 -16.76
CA THR A 121 23.48 13.76 -15.91
C THR A 121 24.47 12.89 -16.68
N SER A 122 25.73 12.81 -16.23
CA SER A 122 26.70 11.86 -16.80
C SER A 122 26.19 10.43 -16.63
N THR A 123 25.73 9.83 -17.73
CA THR A 123 24.91 8.61 -17.78
C THR A 123 25.58 7.44 -17.06
N GLY A 124 26.89 7.25 -17.27
CA GLY A 124 27.63 6.12 -16.67
C GLY A 124 27.79 6.20 -15.15
N ARG A 125 28.09 7.38 -14.59
CA ARG A 125 28.23 7.54 -13.14
C ARG A 125 26.87 7.46 -12.43
N TYR A 126 25.87 8.15 -12.97
CA TYR A 126 24.52 8.14 -12.40
C TYR A 126 23.92 6.73 -12.38
N MET A 127 24.02 5.97 -13.47
CA MET A 127 23.52 4.59 -13.51
C MET A 127 24.21 3.67 -12.50
N ARG A 128 25.55 3.78 -12.37
CA ARG A 128 26.30 3.00 -11.37
C ARG A 128 25.84 3.32 -9.95
N ASP A 129 25.71 4.61 -9.64
CA ASP A 129 25.33 5.06 -8.31
C ASP A 129 23.86 4.67 -8.03
N LEU A 130 22.97 4.75 -9.03
CA LEU A 130 21.57 4.33 -8.93
C LEU A 130 21.44 2.83 -8.65
N VAL A 131 22.21 1.99 -9.35
CA VAL A 131 22.25 0.55 -9.10
C VAL A 131 22.76 0.25 -7.69
N CYS A 132 23.81 0.94 -7.24
CA CYS A 132 24.33 0.80 -5.89
C CYS A 132 23.27 1.16 -4.83
N ALA A 133 22.55 2.27 -5.03
CA ALA A 133 21.48 2.70 -4.13
C ALA A 133 20.29 1.73 -4.12
N VAL A 134 19.91 1.15 -5.27
CA VAL A 134 18.91 0.08 -5.32
C VAL A 134 19.37 -1.15 -4.53
N CYS A 135 20.63 -1.57 -4.67
CA CYS A 135 21.18 -2.69 -3.90
C CYS A 135 21.12 -2.41 -2.39
N VAL A 136 21.48 -1.19 -1.96
CA VAL A 136 21.40 -0.78 -0.55
C VAL A 136 19.96 -0.79 -0.05
N LEU A 137 18.99 -0.31 -0.85
CA LEU A 137 17.57 -0.35 -0.49
C LEU A 137 17.06 -1.79 -0.33
N VAL A 138 17.35 -2.67 -1.29
CA VAL A 138 16.95 -4.08 -1.22
C VAL A 138 17.57 -4.78 -0.01
N LEU A 139 18.84 -4.53 0.27
CA LEU A 139 19.49 -5.03 1.49
C LEU A 139 18.83 -4.47 2.75
N SER A 140 18.45 -3.19 2.75
CA SER A 140 17.76 -2.59 3.90
C SER A 140 16.40 -3.24 4.18
N TRP A 141 15.66 -3.59 3.12
CA TRP A 141 14.40 -4.32 3.24
C TRP A 141 14.62 -5.75 3.74
N PHE A 142 15.65 -6.43 3.27
CA PHE A 142 16.02 -7.76 3.73
C PHE A 142 16.36 -7.78 5.23
N PHE A 143 17.22 -6.86 5.70
CA PHE A 143 17.55 -6.77 7.13
C PHE A 143 16.37 -6.29 7.99
N SER A 144 15.54 -5.40 7.46
CA SER A 144 14.31 -4.97 8.12
C SER A 144 13.36 -6.15 8.34
N LEU A 145 13.16 -6.98 7.30
CA LEU A 145 12.37 -8.21 7.40
C LEU A 145 12.95 -9.18 8.42
N LEU A 146 14.27 -9.39 8.41
CA LEU A 146 14.95 -10.24 9.39
C LEU A 146 14.73 -9.76 10.83
N MET A 147 14.76 -8.44 11.07
CA MET A 147 14.47 -7.88 12.39
C MET A 147 13.02 -8.07 12.80
N VAL A 148 12.07 -7.83 11.90
CA VAL A 148 10.64 -8.07 12.18
C VAL A 148 10.40 -9.54 12.51
N LEU A 149 11.03 -10.47 11.79
CA LEU A 149 10.96 -11.90 12.06
C LEU A 149 11.60 -12.27 13.41
N LEU A 150 12.73 -11.65 13.76
CA LEU A 150 13.36 -11.83 15.07
C LEU A 150 12.43 -11.37 16.19
N VAL A 151 11.83 -10.19 16.06
CA VAL A 151 10.87 -9.67 17.04
C VAL A 151 9.65 -10.58 17.13
N ALA A 152 9.13 -11.07 16.00
CA ALA A 152 8.00 -12.01 15.99
C ALA A 152 8.34 -13.35 16.68
N TRP A 153 9.56 -13.83 16.48
CA TRP A 153 10.06 -15.02 17.16
C TRP A 153 10.18 -14.80 18.67
N LEU A 154 10.73 -13.68 19.13
CA LEU A 154 10.80 -13.33 20.54
C LEU A 154 9.41 -13.24 21.20
N VAL A 155 8.46 -12.60 20.52
CA VAL A 155 7.06 -12.52 20.98
C VAL A 155 6.44 -13.92 21.10
N THR A 156 6.77 -14.82 20.18
CA THR A 156 6.31 -16.22 20.22
C THR A 156 6.90 -16.96 21.43
N LEU A 157 8.19 -16.74 21.74
CA LEU A 157 8.83 -17.32 22.94
C LEU A 157 8.19 -16.82 24.25
N MET A 158 7.67 -15.59 24.27
CA MET A 158 6.93 -15.04 25.40
C MET A 158 5.50 -15.62 25.55
N GLY A 159 5.12 -16.59 24.71
CA GLY A 159 3.78 -17.19 24.72
C GLY A 159 2.68 -16.27 24.20
N ARG A 160 3.04 -15.16 23.52
CA ARG A 160 2.10 -14.19 22.95
C ARG A 160 2.05 -14.27 21.43
N SER A 161 2.10 -15.48 20.89
CA SER A 161 1.92 -15.68 19.45
C SER A 161 0.58 -15.09 19.01
N MET A 162 0.57 -14.49 17.82
CA MET A 162 -0.66 -13.96 17.20
C MET A 162 -1.37 -12.81 17.97
N PHE A 163 -0.70 -12.14 18.92
CA PHE A 163 -1.30 -11.03 19.67
C PHE A 163 -1.82 -9.86 18.80
N TRP A 164 -1.29 -9.73 17.57
CA TRP A 164 -1.68 -8.69 16.61
C TRP A 164 -3.14 -8.77 16.16
N TYR A 165 -3.83 -9.93 16.32
CA TYR A 165 -5.27 -10.03 16.04
C TYR A 165 -6.14 -9.26 17.03
N SER A 166 -5.67 -9.10 18.26
CA SER A 166 -6.41 -8.41 19.33
C SER A 166 -5.88 -6.99 19.58
N HIS A 167 -4.61 -6.75 19.26
CA HIS A 167 -3.92 -5.48 19.53
C HIS A 167 -3.17 -4.99 18.30
N LEU A 168 -3.94 -4.56 17.28
CA LEU A 168 -3.38 -4.07 16.03
C LEU A 168 -2.41 -2.90 16.25
N ASP A 169 -2.78 -1.93 17.08
CA ASP A 169 -1.95 -0.74 17.35
C ASP A 169 -0.58 -1.12 17.92
N ALA A 170 -0.57 -2.02 18.91
CA ALA A 170 0.67 -2.49 19.52
C ALA A 170 1.54 -3.26 18.52
N ALA A 171 0.92 -4.03 17.61
CA ALA A 171 1.65 -4.71 16.54
C ALA A 171 2.27 -3.71 15.56
N VAL A 172 1.53 -2.67 15.16
CA VAL A 172 2.04 -1.60 14.29
C VAL A 172 3.24 -0.92 14.93
N TYR A 173 3.15 -0.51 16.19
CA TYR A 173 4.28 0.14 16.87
C TYR A 173 5.48 -0.79 17.05
N LEU A 174 5.25 -2.04 17.47
CA LEU A 174 6.34 -2.99 17.75
C LEU A 174 7.10 -3.37 16.47
N TYR A 175 6.38 -3.84 15.44
CA TYR A 175 7.01 -4.28 14.20
C TYR A 175 7.44 -3.09 13.33
N GLY A 176 6.66 -2.01 13.31
CA GLY A 176 6.97 -0.79 12.58
C GLY A 176 8.23 -0.11 13.10
N SER A 177 8.36 0.06 14.42
CA SER A 177 9.57 0.66 15.00
C SER A 177 10.83 -0.20 14.77
N ALA A 178 10.72 -1.53 14.83
CA ALA A 178 11.83 -2.43 14.52
C ALA A 178 12.29 -2.29 13.05
N ALA A 179 11.34 -2.23 12.12
CA ALA A 179 11.61 -2.02 10.70
C ALA A 179 12.26 -0.65 10.43
N VAL A 180 11.64 0.42 10.95
CA VAL A 180 12.14 1.80 10.81
C VAL A 180 13.53 1.95 11.45
N GLY A 181 13.78 1.33 12.59
CA GLY A 181 15.07 1.35 13.27
C GLY A 181 16.20 0.81 12.37
N ILE A 182 15.97 -0.32 11.69
CA ILE A 182 16.95 -0.88 10.74
C ILE A 182 17.12 0.00 9.50
N LEU A 183 16.02 0.50 8.94
CA LEU A 183 16.08 1.41 7.80
C LEU A 183 16.92 2.65 8.14
N LEU A 184 16.65 3.30 9.28
CA LEU A 184 17.40 4.47 9.74
C LEU A 184 18.86 4.16 10.04
N LEU A 185 19.14 3.01 10.65
CA LEU A 185 20.50 2.57 10.94
C LEU A 185 21.31 2.42 9.63
N ILE A 186 20.78 1.69 8.65
CA ILE A 186 21.46 1.46 7.38
C ILE A 186 21.66 2.79 6.63
N HIS A 187 20.65 3.64 6.56
CA HIS A 187 20.78 4.95 5.93
C HIS A 187 21.83 5.83 6.63
N THR A 188 21.89 5.80 7.97
CA THR A 188 22.88 6.55 8.75
C THR A 188 24.29 6.03 8.52
N LEU A 189 24.47 4.71 8.48
CA LEU A 189 25.77 4.08 8.18
C LEU A 189 26.25 4.46 6.79
N VAL A 190 25.38 4.38 5.78
CA VAL A 190 25.71 4.77 4.40
C VAL A 190 26.06 6.25 4.36
N LYS A 191 25.24 7.12 4.96
CA LYS A 191 25.49 8.57 5.02
C LYS A 191 26.81 8.94 5.70
N ASN A 192 27.22 8.18 6.73
CA ASN A 192 28.47 8.42 7.45
C ASN A 192 29.71 7.94 6.69
N ARG A 193 29.57 7.03 5.73
CA ARG A 193 30.68 6.58 4.87
C ARG A 193 30.97 7.52 3.70
N TYR A 194 30.04 8.39 3.32
CA TYR A 194 30.21 9.35 2.23
C TYR A 194 30.52 10.78 2.73
N SER A 195 31.42 11.48 2.01
CA SER A 195 31.83 12.86 2.30
C SER A 195 30.67 13.85 2.26
N SER A 196 30.78 14.96 3.00
CA SER A 196 29.71 15.96 3.18
C SER A 196 29.12 16.51 1.87
N ALA A 197 29.94 16.69 0.83
CA ALA A 197 29.51 17.17 -0.48
C ALA A 197 28.58 16.18 -1.22
N LEU A 198 28.74 14.86 -1.02
CA LEU A 198 27.96 13.82 -1.69
C LEU A 198 26.62 13.51 -0.97
N ARG A 199 26.38 14.13 0.20
CA ARG A 199 25.20 13.85 1.03
C ARG A 199 23.88 14.34 0.43
N VAL A 200 23.92 15.44 -0.33
CA VAL A 200 22.73 16.01 -0.98
C VAL A 200 22.31 15.14 -2.17
N ASP A 201 23.28 14.69 -2.97
CA ASP A 201 23.05 13.77 -4.08
C ASP A 201 22.54 12.40 -3.60
N LEU A 202 23.01 11.93 -2.44
CA LEU A 202 22.61 10.63 -1.89
C LEU A 202 21.11 10.55 -1.56
N ALA A 203 20.52 11.62 -1.00
CA ALA A 203 19.09 11.65 -0.70
C ALA A 203 18.22 11.63 -1.97
N GLU A 204 18.67 12.33 -3.03
CA GLU A 204 18.02 12.26 -4.34
C GLU A 204 18.12 10.88 -4.97
N LEU A 205 19.28 10.26 -4.83
CA LEU A 205 19.55 8.94 -5.37
C LEU A 205 18.65 7.88 -4.72
N PHE A 206 18.51 7.91 -3.40
CA PHE A 206 17.59 7.02 -2.68
C PHE A 206 16.12 7.26 -3.06
N PHE A 207 15.72 8.51 -3.28
CA PHE A 207 14.38 8.83 -3.78
C PHE A 207 14.15 8.24 -5.17
N ASP A 208 15.10 8.45 -6.10
CA ASP A 208 15.03 7.95 -7.47
C ASP A 208 15.02 6.41 -7.49
N SER A 209 15.85 5.77 -6.65
CA SER A 209 15.89 4.31 -6.50
C SER A 209 14.59 3.74 -5.93
N SER A 210 14.01 4.38 -4.91
CA SER A 210 12.72 3.98 -4.33
C SER A 210 11.58 4.12 -5.36
N LEU A 211 11.55 5.23 -6.09
CA LEU A 211 10.58 5.48 -7.16
C LEU A 211 10.69 4.42 -8.27
N LEU A 212 11.90 4.07 -8.68
CA LEU A 212 12.15 3.03 -9.69
C LEU A 212 11.63 1.66 -9.22
N LEU A 213 11.91 1.28 -7.97
CA LEU A 213 11.53 -0.01 -7.41
C LEU A 213 10.00 -0.14 -7.30
N TRP A 214 9.33 0.88 -6.76
CA TRP A 214 7.87 0.92 -6.71
C TRP A 214 7.22 0.99 -8.09
N CYS A 215 7.84 1.65 -9.07
CA CYS A 215 7.37 1.64 -10.44
C CYS A 215 7.43 0.22 -11.05
N PHE A 216 8.48 -0.55 -10.76
CA PHE A 216 8.56 -1.94 -11.20
C PHE A 216 7.46 -2.81 -10.55
N VAL A 217 7.24 -2.66 -9.24
CA VAL A 217 6.16 -3.35 -8.52
C VAL A 217 4.79 -2.99 -9.09
N LEU A 218 4.54 -1.70 -9.38
CA LEU A 218 3.31 -1.21 -10.00
C LEU A 218 3.06 -1.86 -11.36
N LEU A 219 4.07 -1.89 -12.23
CA LEU A 219 3.97 -2.52 -13.55
C LEU A 219 3.71 -4.02 -13.42
N PHE A 220 4.38 -4.70 -12.49
CA PHE A 220 4.15 -6.12 -12.23
C PHE A 220 2.71 -6.40 -11.78
N PHE A 221 2.19 -5.66 -10.79
CA PHE A 221 0.84 -5.83 -10.27
C PHE A 221 -0.22 -5.53 -11.34
N THR A 222 0.00 -4.48 -12.12
CA THR A 222 -0.89 -4.07 -13.22
C THR A 222 -0.91 -5.11 -14.33
N HIS A 223 0.26 -5.66 -14.71
CA HIS A 223 0.35 -6.74 -15.69
C HIS A 223 -0.36 -8.02 -15.20
N ARG A 224 -0.30 -8.32 -13.89
CA ARG A 224 -1.03 -9.45 -13.31
C ARG A 224 -2.55 -9.21 -13.20
N GLY A 225 -3.04 -8.01 -13.48
CA GLY A 225 -4.45 -7.64 -13.35
C GLY A 225 -4.93 -7.62 -11.90
N TRP A 226 -4.01 -7.44 -10.94
CA TRP A 226 -4.35 -7.43 -9.52
C TRP A 226 -4.97 -6.10 -9.12
N CYS A 227 -6.16 -6.16 -8.51
CA CYS A 227 -6.86 -4.96 -8.06
C CYS A 227 -6.06 -4.19 -7.00
N SER A 228 -5.18 -4.86 -6.25
CA SER A 228 -4.26 -4.24 -5.27
C SER A 228 -3.15 -3.38 -5.89
N ALA A 229 -3.07 -3.27 -7.22
CA ALA A 229 -2.13 -2.39 -7.91
C ALA A 229 -2.28 -0.91 -7.52
N TYR A 230 -3.42 -0.50 -6.93
CA TYR A 230 -3.59 0.85 -6.39
C TYR A 230 -2.58 1.17 -5.27
N VAL A 231 -2.12 0.18 -4.51
CA VAL A 231 -1.16 0.38 -3.41
C VAL A 231 0.21 0.85 -3.95
N PRO A 232 0.90 0.09 -4.83
CA PRO A 232 2.14 0.58 -5.42
C PRO A 232 1.93 1.83 -6.29
N MET A 233 0.73 2.02 -6.87
CA MET A 233 0.40 3.26 -7.59
C MET A 233 0.49 4.47 -6.67
N MET A 234 -0.11 4.41 -5.47
CA MET A 234 -0.01 5.48 -4.47
C MET A 234 1.44 5.72 -4.02
N MET A 235 2.23 4.66 -3.86
CA MET A 235 3.65 4.73 -3.50
C MET A 235 4.53 5.38 -4.58
N VAL A 236 4.06 5.48 -5.83
CA VAL A 236 4.73 6.21 -6.91
C VAL A 236 4.15 7.62 -7.07
N LEU A 237 2.82 7.73 -7.09
CA LEU A 237 2.10 8.97 -7.39
C LEU A 237 2.36 10.06 -6.34
N PHE A 238 2.19 9.76 -5.06
CA PHE A 238 2.33 10.78 -4.02
C PHE A 238 3.76 11.32 -3.89
N PRO A 239 4.82 10.49 -3.88
CA PRO A 239 6.18 11.01 -3.86
C PRO A 239 6.54 11.82 -5.11
N LEU A 240 6.07 11.40 -6.29
CA LEU A 240 6.32 12.11 -7.55
C LEU A 240 5.63 13.49 -7.56
N ILE A 241 4.35 13.57 -7.18
CA ILE A 241 3.62 14.84 -7.05
C ILE A 241 4.31 15.74 -6.01
N SER A 242 4.67 15.19 -4.85
CA SER A 242 5.33 15.94 -3.78
C SER A 242 6.65 16.55 -4.26
N LYS A 243 7.47 15.78 -4.99
CA LYS A 243 8.72 16.26 -5.58
C LYS A 243 8.47 17.41 -6.57
N LEU A 244 7.51 17.25 -7.49
CA LEU A 244 7.19 18.26 -8.50
C LEU A 244 6.65 19.55 -7.88
N LEU A 245 5.78 19.46 -6.87
CA LEU A 245 5.24 20.63 -6.17
C LEU A 245 6.32 21.38 -5.40
N LEU A 246 7.17 20.66 -4.65
CA LEU A 246 8.27 21.26 -3.91
C LEU A 246 9.25 21.96 -4.85
N THR A 247 9.64 21.32 -5.95
CA THR A 247 10.55 21.95 -6.94
C THR A 247 9.95 23.23 -7.53
N LYS A 248 8.64 23.25 -7.82
CA LYS A 248 7.95 24.47 -8.30
C LYS A 248 7.93 25.58 -7.24
N LEU A 249 7.57 25.25 -6.00
CA LEU A 249 7.48 26.20 -4.89
C LEU A 249 8.85 26.86 -4.59
N PHE A 250 9.92 26.08 -4.57
CA PHE A 250 11.26 26.61 -4.32
C PHE A 250 11.78 27.47 -5.49
N ARG A 251 11.50 27.06 -6.74
CA ARG A 251 11.82 27.89 -7.91
C ARG A 251 11.11 29.24 -7.86
N ALA A 252 9.84 29.27 -7.43
CA ALA A 252 9.08 30.50 -7.26
C ALA A 252 9.62 31.43 -6.15
N ARG A 253 10.27 30.87 -5.12
CA ARG A 253 10.86 31.63 -4.00
C ARG A 253 12.31 32.07 -4.23
N GLY A 254 12.89 31.82 -5.40
CA GLY A 254 14.26 32.24 -5.74
C GLY A 254 15.37 31.55 -4.92
N GLN A 255 15.05 30.56 -4.09
CA GLN A 255 16.04 29.81 -3.33
C GLN A 255 16.63 28.69 -4.21
N ARG A 256 17.97 28.66 -4.34
CA ARG A 256 18.66 27.55 -5.01
C ARG A 256 18.41 26.24 -4.24
N SER A 257 18.14 25.19 -5.02
CA SER A 257 17.72 23.82 -4.69
C SER A 257 18.69 23.01 -3.80
N HIS A 258 19.39 23.61 -2.83
CA HIS A 258 20.28 22.86 -1.92
C HIS A 258 19.59 22.40 -0.62
N HIS A 259 18.44 23.00 -0.25
CA HIS A 259 17.69 22.66 0.96
C HIS A 259 16.47 21.75 0.71
N THR A 260 16.33 21.23 -0.51
CA THR A 260 15.14 20.55 -1.06
C THR A 260 14.92 19.09 -0.62
N HIS A 261 15.78 18.51 0.21
CA HIS A 261 15.94 17.04 0.24
C HIS A 261 15.55 16.36 1.56
N THR A 262 15.41 17.10 2.66
CA THR A 262 15.07 16.55 3.97
C THR A 262 13.59 16.21 4.19
N PRO A 263 12.59 16.95 3.67
CA PRO A 263 11.19 16.63 3.97
C PRO A 263 10.59 15.52 3.08
N VAL A 264 11.15 15.24 1.90
CA VAL A 264 10.62 14.22 0.97
C VAL A 264 10.95 12.80 1.42
N PHE A 265 12.07 12.61 2.13
CA PHE A 265 12.51 11.31 2.63
C PHE A 265 11.52 10.70 3.63
N PHE A 266 10.83 11.53 4.41
CA PHE A 266 9.83 11.07 5.38
C PHE A 266 8.51 10.63 4.74
N ILE A 267 8.24 11.01 3.48
CA ILE A 267 7.02 10.63 2.75
C ILE A 267 7.14 9.21 2.15
N GLN A 268 8.36 8.68 2.02
CA GLN A 268 8.63 7.34 1.47
C GLN A 268 8.82 6.24 2.52
N ILE A 269 8.75 6.58 3.82
CA ILE A 269 8.56 5.58 4.86
C ILE A 269 7.06 5.25 4.85
N PRO A 270 6.67 4.01 4.51
CA PRO A 270 5.25 3.68 4.43
C PRO A 270 4.62 3.88 5.81
N PHE A 271 3.67 4.81 5.87
CA PHE A 271 2.73 5.04 6.97
C PHE A 271 3.36 5.13 8.36
N SER A 272 3.63 6.37 8.80
CA SER A 272 3.52 6.76 10.22
C SER A 272 2.11 7.24 10.49
#